data_AF-A0A524HB30-F1
#
_entry.id   AF-A0A524HB30-F1
#
_cell.length_a   1.000
_cell.length_b   1.000
_cell.length_c   1.000
_cell.angle_alpha   90.00
_cell.angle_beta   90.00
_cell.angle_gamma   90.00
#
_symmetry.space_group_name_H-M   'P 1'
#
loop_
_entity.id
_entity.type
_entity.pdbx_description
1 polymer ?
#
loop_
_entity_poly.entity_id
_entity_poly.type
_entity_poly.pdbx_seq_one_letter_code
_entity_poly.pdbx_strand_id
1 'polypeptide(L)'
;METDNLSQFIPITPDEMHQRGWQQADIILVTCDAYIDHPAFGVALIGRWLEKLGYRVAILAQPDWRSVDAFRILGPPRLFWGITSGAIDSRLNDYASMG
;
A
#
# COMPACT_ATOMS: atom_id res chain seq x y z
N MET A 1 5.58 -25.49 7.65
CA MET A 1 6.22 -24.31 8.24
C MET A 1 6.00 -23.16 7.26
N GLU A 2 5.47 -22.02 7.72
CA GLU A 2 5.32 -20.73 6.99
C GLU A 2 4.27 -20.63 5.86
N THR A 3 2.99 -20.94 6.11
CA THR A 3 1.89 -20.56 5.17
C THR A 3 0.84 -19.65 5.78
N ASP A 4 0.96 -19.27 7.06
CA ASP A 4 -0.13 -18.63 7.82
C ASP A 4 -0.05 -17.09 7.89
N ASN A 5 1.01 -16.47 7.34
CA ASN A 5 1.22 -15.02 7.44
C ASN A 5 0.93 -14.27 6.12
N LEU A 6 0.88 -14.99 4.99
CA LEU A 6 0.72 -14.37 3.66
C LEU A 6 -0.62 -13.65 3.48
N SER A 7 -1.66 -14.04 4.21
CA SER A 7 -2.99 -13.40 4.16
C SER A 7 -3.18 -12.26 5.15
N GLN A 8 -2.25 -12.06 6.10
CA GLN A 8 -2.48 -11.15 7.22
C GLN A 8 -2.37 -9.67 6.83
N PHE A 9 -1.60 -9.31 5.79
CA PHE A 9 -1.39 -7.92 5.37
C PHE A 9 -1.49 -7.76 3.85
N ILE A 10 -1.85 -6.58 3.36
CA ILE A 10 -1.77 -6.26 1.91
C ILE A 10 -0.29 -6.09 1.56
N PRO A 11 0.20 -6.64 0.42
CA PRO A 11 1.61 -6.57 0.06
C PRO A 11 2.05 -5.12 -0.17
N ILE A 12 3.23 -4.81 0.34
CA ILE A 12 3.92 -3.53 0.19
C ILE A 12 5.27 -3.67 -0.52
N THR A 13 5.70 -4.90 -0.82
CA THR A 13 6.94 -5.20 -1.54
C THR A 13 6.71 -6.13 -2.75
N PRO A 14 7.63 -6.12 -3.74
CA PRO A 14 7.60 -7.06 -4.85
C PRO A 14 7.72 -8.52 -4.39
N ASP A 15 8.50 -8.79 -3.35
CA ASP A 15 8.70 -10.14 -2.84
C ASP A 15 7.43 -10.72 -2.22
N GLU A 16 6.66 -9.92 -1.48
CA GLU A 16 5.35 -10.33 -0.97
C GLU A 16 4.35 -10.60 -2.11
N MET A 17 4.40 -9.79 -3.18
CA MET A 17 3.61 -10.06 -4.39
C MET A 17 4.03 -11.39 -5.03
N HIS A 18 5.33 -11.64 -5.16
CA HIS A 18 5.85 -12.90 -5.72
C HIS A 18 5.49 -14.11 -4.86
N GLN A 19 5.52 -14.00 -3.53
CA GLN A 19 5.09 -15.05 -2.60
C GLN A 19 3.60 -15.38 -2.76
N ARG A 20 2.78 -14.42 -3.19
CA ARG A 20 1.37 -14.62 -3.56
C ARG A 20 1.17 -15.13 -4.99
N GLY A 21 2.25 -15.36 -5.74
CA GLY A 21 2.22 -15.74 -7.16
C GLY A 21 1.83 -14.60 -8.09
N TRP A 22 1.92 -13.35 -7.65
CA TRP A 22 1.55 -12.18 -8.42
C TRP A 22 2.79 -11.57 -9.08
N GLN A 23 2.77 -11.54 -10.42
CA GLN A 23 3.75 -10.79 -11.21
C GLN A 23 3.37 -9.30 -11.33
N GLN A 24 2.11 -8.98 -11.07
CA GLN A 24 1.55 -7.63 -11.22
C GLN A 24 0.33 -7.45 -10.31
N ALA A 25 0.22 -6.27 -9.69
CA ALA A 25 -0.96 -5.84 -8.97
C ALA A 25 -2.01 -5.27 -9.93
N ASP A 26 -3.29 -5.47 -9.63
CA ASP A 26 -4.38 -4.82 -10.35
C ASP A 26 -4.44 -3.35 -10.00
N ILE A 27 -4.31 -3.06 -8.70
CA ILE A 27 -4.48 -1.73 -8.13
C ILE A 27 -3.32 -1.49 -7.16
N ILE A 28 -2.67 -0.34 -7.28
CA ILE A 28 -1.68 0.11 -6.29
C ILE A 28 -2.24 1.34 -5.59
N LEU A 29 -2.36 1.25 -4.26
CA LEU A 29 -2.84 2.33 -3.41
C LEU A 29 -1.65 3.06 -2.79
N VAL A 30 -1.55 4.37 -3.01
CA VAL A 30 -0.51 5.23 -2.47
C VAL A 30 -1.08 6.03 -1.30
N THR A 31 -0.38 6.06 -0.18
CA THR A 31 -0.77 6.80 1.02
C THR A 31 0.41 7.58 1.61
N CYS A 32 0.16 8.79 2.12
CA CYS A 32 1.16 9.56 2.87
C CYS A 32 1.25 9.16 4.36
N ASP A 33 0.40 8.24 4.82
CA ASP A 33 0.53 7.62 6.15
C ASP A 33 1.34 6.33 6.09
N ALA A 34 1.86 5.91 7.24
CA ALA A 34 2.32 4.54 7.42
C ALA A 34 1.16 3.57 7.14
N TYR A 35 1.45 2.43 6.51
CA TYR A 35 0.44 1.40 6.34
C TYR A 35 0.19 0.70 7.67
N ILE A 36 -1.03 0.86 8.19
CA ILE A 36 -1.56 0.15 9.33
C ILE A 36 -2.82 -0.57 8.85
N ASP A 37 -2.83 -1.90 8.93
CA ASP A 37 -3.95 -2.71 8.48
C ASP A 37 -5.09 -2.72 9.51
N HIS A 38 -5.78 -1.58 9.61
CA HIS A 38 -6.88 -1.38 10.54
C HIS A 38 -8.01 -0.59 9.86
N PRO A 39 -9.29 -0.92 10.07
CA PRO A 39 -10.42 -0.30 9.36
C PRO A 39 -10.58 1.21 9.58
N ALA A 40 -9.94 1.77 10.61
CA ALA A 40 -9.86 3.21 10.82
C ALA A 40 -8.98 3.94 9.79
N PHE A 41 -8.11 3.21 9.06
CA PHE A 41 -7.28 3.75 7.99
C PHE A 41 -7.96 3.49 6.66
N GLY A 42 -8.37 4.56 5.98
CA GLY A 42 -9.14 4.46 4.73
C GLY A 42 -8.44 3.62 3.65
N VAL A 43 -7.11 3.71 3.55
CA VAL A 43 -6.32 2.91 2.60
C VAL A 43 -6.43 1.41 2.87
N ALA A 44 -6.40 1.00 4.14
CA ALA A 44 -6.54 -0.40 4.53
C ALA A 44 -7.97 -0.89 4.27
N LEU A 45 -8.98 -0.10 4.66
CA LEU A 45 -10.38 -0.44 4.41
C LEU A 45 -10.68 -0.62 2.92
N ILE A 46 -10.26 0.34 2.08
CA ILE A 46 -10.44 0.28 0.63
C ILE A 46 -9.67 -0.91 0.04
N GLY A 47 -8.42 -1.11 0.46
CA GLY A 47 -7.59 -2.21 -0.02
C GLY A 47 -8.21 -3.57 0.29
N ARG A 48 -8.68 -3.79 1.52
CA ARG A 48 -9.36 -5.03 1.92
C ARG A 48 -10.69 -5.24 1.21
N TRP A 49 -11.45 -4.17 0.97
CA TRP A 49 -12.68 -4.25 0.19
C TRP A 49 -12.40 -4.68 -1.26
N LEU A 50 -11.38 -4.12 -1.89
CA LEU A 50 -10.96 -4.50 -3.24
C LEU A 50 -10.41 -5.93 -3.31
N GLU A 51 -9.60 -6.38 -2.34
CA GLU A 51 -9.17 -7.77 -2.24
C GLU A 51 -10.36 -8.73 -2.10
N LYS A 52 -11.38 -8.38 -1.30
CA LYS A 52 -12.62 -9.16 -1.15
C LYS A 52 -13.39 -9.28 -2.48
N LEU A 53 -13.28 -8.30 -3.37
CA LEU A 53 -13.85 -8.35 -4.72
C LEU A 53 -12.98 -9.15 -5.71
N GLY A 54 -11.85 -9.71 -5.26
CA GLY A 54 -10.97 -10.55 -6.07
C GLY A 54 -9.85 -9.80 -6.79
N TYR A 55 -9.65 -8.51 -6.49
CA TYR A 55 -8.55 -7.74 -7.07
C TYR A 55 -7.23 -7.96 -6.33
N ARG A 56 -6.13 -7.94 -7.06
CA ARG A 56 -4.77 -7.94 -6.52
C ARG A 56 -4.40 -6.51 -6.13
N VAL A 57 -4.37 -6.23 -4.83
CA VAL A 57 -4.07 -4.89 -4.32
C VAL A 57 -2.68 -4.89 -3.70
N ALA A 58 -1.91 -3.83 -3.95
CA ALA A 58 -0.69 -3.53 -3.22
C ALA A 58 -0.72 -2.11 -2.67
N ILE A 59 0.04 -1.84 -1.61
CA ILE A 59 0.11 -0.52 -0.97
C ILE A 59 1.53 0.05 -1.07
N LEU A 60 1.62 1.32 -1.44
CA LEU A 60 2.84 2.13 -1.39
C LEU A 60 2.67 3.18 -0.29
N ALA A 61 3.26 2.93 0.88
CA ALA A 61 3.17 3.83 2.03
C ALA A 61 4.37 4.76 2.08
N GLN A 62 4.11 6.07 2.17
CA GLN A 62 5.12 7.12 2.28
C GLN A 62 6.27 6.99 1.26
N PRO A 63 5.99 6.87 -0.04
CA PRO A 63 7.07 6.88 -1.03
C PRO A 63 7.83 8.20 -0.95
N ASP A 64 9.15 8.14 -1.15
CA ASP A 64 9.96 9.35 -1.29
C ASP A 64 9.49 10.14 -2.52
N TRP A 65 8.81 11.26 -2.26
CA TRP A 65 8.25 12.13 -3.29
C TRP A 65 9.32 12.86 -4.11
N ARG A 66 10.58 12.84 -3.67
CA ARG A 66 11.71 13.44 -4.40
C ARG A 66 12.25 12.55 -5.50
N SER A 67 11.88 11.27 -5.52
CA SER A 67 12.36 10.31 -6.52
C SER A 67 11.21 9.53 -7.17
N VAL A 68 11.26 9.45 -8.50
CA VAL A 68 10.32 8.60 -9.27
C VAL A 68 10.54 7.12 -8.99
N ASP A 69 11.72 6.71 -8.52
CA ASP A 69 12.04 5.31 -8.32
C ASP A 69 11.26 4.69 -7.17
N ALA A 70 10.92 5.48 -6.14
CA ALA A 70 10.05 5.05 -5.05
C ALA A 70 8.67 4.58 -5.56
N PHE A 71 8.14 5.23 -6.60
CA PHE A 71 6.87 4.86 -7.22
C PHE A 71 6.98 3.68 -8.20
N ARG A 72 8.19 3.25 -8.55
CA ARG A 72 8.44 2.16 -9.50
C ARG A 72 8.68 0.81 -8.83
N ILE A 73 8.90 0.78 -7.51
CA ILE A 73 9.28 -0.43 -6.76
C ILE A 73 8.32 -1.59 -7.04
N LEU A 74 7.01 -1.33 -7.01
CA LEU A 74 5.96 -2.34 -7.21
C LEU A 74 5.60 -2.61 -8.68
N GLY A 75 6.24 -1.89 -9.63
CA GLY A 75 5.86 -1.91 -11.04
C GLY A 75 4.52 -1.21 -11.33
N PRO A 76 4.07 -1.24 -12.60
CA PRO A 76 2.82 -0.60 -12.99
C PRO A 76 1.59 -1.46 -12.62
N PRO A 77 0.49 -0.86 -12.14
CA PRO A 77 -0.76 -1.57 -11.90
C PRO A 77 -1.42 -1.94 -13.24
N ARG A 78 -2.18 -3.04 -13.26
CA ARG A 78 -2.95 -3.45 -14.44
C ARG A 78 -4.17 -2.55 -14.70
N LEU A 79 -4.79 -2.01 -13.65
CA LEU A 79 -5.99 -1.20 -13.74
C LEU A 79 -5.72 0.28 -13.46
N PHE A 80 -5.35 0.63 -12.23
CA PHE A 80 -5.13 2.05 -11.86
C PHE A 80 -4.32 2.23 -10.57
N TRP A 81 -3.89 3.47 -10.36
CA TRP A 81 -3.31 3.98 -9.11
C TRP A 81 -4.38 4.70 -8.29
N GLY A 82 -4.53 4.35 -7.01
CA GLY A 82 -5.39 5.10 -6.07
C GLY A 82 -4.54 5.89 -5.09
N ILE A 83 -4.67 7.22 -5.05
CA ILE A 83 -3.83 8.08 -4.21
C ILE A 83 -4.68 8.71 -3.10
N THR A 84 -4.22 8.66 -1.86
CA THR A 84 -4.83 9.32 -0.72
C THR A 84 -3.78 10.07 0.11
N SER A 85 -4.19 11.19 0.72
CA SER A 85 -3.35 11.96 1.65
C SER A 85 -3.12 11.26 2.99
N GLY A 86 -3.83 10.17 3.28
CA GLY A 86 -3.87 9.57 4.61
C GLY A 86 -4.98 10.14 5.51
N ALA A 87 -5.11 9.58 6.70
CA ALA A 87 -6.00 9.99 7.78
C ALA A 87 -5.44 11.15 8.61
N ILE A 88 -4.13 11.43 8.53
CA ILE A 88 -3.49 12.54 9.24
C ILE A 88 -3.52 13.80 8.36
N ASP A 89 -3.97 14.93 8.93
CA ASP A 89 -3.91 16.22 8.23
C ASP A 89 -2.47 16.62 7.93
N SER A 90 -2.23 17.16 6.74
CA SER A 90 -0.90 17.57 6.25
C SER A 90 -0.12 18.49 7.19
N ARG A 91 -0.78 19.30 8.05
CA ARG A 91 -0.09 20.17 9.02
C ARG A 91 0.48 19.45 10.24
N LEU A 92 0.05 18.21 10.52
CA LEU A 92 0.58 17.40 11.63
C LEU A 92 1.78 16.55 11.22
N ASN A 93 1.90 16.20 9.92
CA ASN A 93 3.02 15.38 9.43
C ASN A 93 4.38 16.10 9.51
N ASP A 94 4.39 17.43 9.41
CA ASP A 94 5.61 18.24 9.59
C ASP A 94 6.13 18.24 11.04
N TYR A 95 5.29 17.98 12.03
CA TYR A 95 5.69 17.99 13.45
C TYR A 95 6.37 16.69 13.90
N ALA A 96 6.14 15.55 13.23
CA ALA A 96 6.76 14.28 13.60
C ALA A 96 8.23 14.15 13.14
N SER A 97 8.73 15.09 12.33
CA SER A 97 10.13 15.11 11.85
C SER A 97 11.08 15.89 12.80
N MET A 98 10.58 16.39 13.93
CA MET A 98 11.40 16.94 15.01
C MET A 98 11.11 16.21 16.32
N GLY A 99 11.83 15.10 16.51
CA GLY A 99 11.87 14.32 17.75
C GLY A 99 13.04 13.35 17.69
#